data_AF-A0AAW1D4U0-F1
#
_entry.id   AF-A0AAW1D4U0-F1
#
_cell.length_a   1.000
_cell.length_b   1.000
_cell.length_c   1.000
_cell.angle_alpha   90.00
_cell.angle_beta   90.00
_cell.angle_gamma   90.00
#
_symmetry.space_group_name_H-M   'P 1'
#
loop_
_entity.id
_entity.type
_entity.pdbx_description
1 polymer ?
#
loop_
_entity_poly.entity_id
_entity_poly.type
_entity_poly.pdbx_seq_one_letter_code
_entity_poly.pdbx_strand_id
1 'polypeptide(L)'
;MSVLIIYIHVNAKAFHILIYGKRIQNILGRLELIRTEMLNDLNNENIIQRTESFLLKLDYGYTILMMMFPSISLLTNLFTDYFSTTETVHLPFQIYIPWDMNEFWPYIYGMLFTTLIVETACIYYTSFTILLFTVSFELSAILQVIQAKLEINGLLDRDTYRQHAHAVRIIQDWNDLYSGQLYLEILISSLQPCGFGYTLVKTVKQNNPDVLDLIYKSFIAVSAPYIVCACGQEVSNQMEKLHDSSYIGPWYNQSPKHRRDLLIMKTVMVSPLSFCFRRSVSFNNACFSTVAQGIYTYFTMITNIETS
;
A
#
# COMPACT_ATOMS: atom_id res chain seq x y z
N MET A 1 3.12 -3.87 -20.58
CA MET A 1 3.52 -2.56 -19.99
C MET A 1 5.05 -2.50 -20.03
N SER A 2 5.64 -1.43 -20.54
CA SER A 2 7.10 -1.31 -20.62
C SER A 2 7.70 -1.07 -19.23
N VAL A 3 8.86 -1.67 -18.97
CA VAL A 3 9.67 -1.48 -17.76
C VAL A 3 9.85 0.00 -17.40
N LEU A 4 10.04 0.84 -18.43
CA LEU A 4 10.15 2.29 -18.31
C LEU A 4 8.95 2.93 -17.57
N ILE A 5 7.72 2.46 -17.83
CA ILE A 5 6.52 3.01 -17.19
C ILE A 5 6.53 2.68 -15.70
N ILE A 6 6.93 1.45 -15.34
CA ILE A 6 7.05 1.03 -13.93
C ILE A 6 8.08 1.90 -13.23
N TYR A 7 9.25 2.11 -13.84
CA TYR A 7 10.31 2.92 -13.25
C TYR A 7 9.91 4.40 -13.11
N ILE A 8 9.32 5.01 -14.13
CA ILE A 8 8.81 6.39 -14.07
C ILE A 8 7.77 6.54 -12.96
N HIS A 9 6.84 5.59 -12.88
CA HIS A 9 5.77 5.61 -11.88
C HIS A 9 6.31 5.54 -10.44
N VAL A 10 7.30 4.68 -10.20
CA VAL A 10 7.96 4.58 -8.89
C VAL A 10 8.74 5.86 -8.56
N ASN A 11 9.48 6.41 -9.51
CA ASN A 11 10.22 7.66 -9.30
C ASN A 11 9.29 8.86 -9.07
N ALA A 12 8.11 8.87 -9.70
CA ALA A 12 7.09 9.89 -9.46
C ALA A 12 6.63 9.88 -7.99
N LYS A 13 6.52 8.70 -7.35
CA LYS A 13 6.23 8.60 -5.90
C LYS A 13 7.33 9.25 -5.06
N ALA A 14 8.59 8.94 -5.35
CA ALA A 14 9.73 9.50 -4.64
C ALA A 14 9.77 11.03 -4.77
N PHE A 15 9.56 11.54 -5.98
CA PHE A 15 9.48 12.98 -6.24
C PHE A 15 8.32 13.65 -5.50
N HIS A 16 7.15 12.99 -5.45
CA HIS A 16 6.00 13.48 -4.69
C HIS A 16 6.31 13.59 -3.19
N ILE A 17 6.97 12.57 -2.61
CA ILE A 17 7.39 12.59 -1.20
C ILE A 17 8.37 13.76 -0.95
N LEU A 18 9.32 14.00 -1.86
CA LEU A 18 10.28 15.09 -1.73
C LEU A 18 9.63 16.48 -1.83
N ILE A 19 8.73 16.70 -2.79
CA ILE A 19 8.03 17.99 -2.95
C ILE A 19 7.15 18.29 -1.74
N TYR A 20 6.37 17.30 -1.30
CA TYR A 20 5.37 17.50 -0.26
C TYR A 20 5.86 17.14 1.15
N GLY A 21 7.17 16.92 1.32
CA GLY A 21 7.77 16.46 2.58
C GLY A 21 7.33 17.26 3.81
N LYS A 22 7.25 18.59 3.73
CA LYS A 22 6.78 19.43 4.85
C LYS A 22 5.32 19.16 5.23
N ARG A 23 4.45 18.95 4.25
CA ARG A 23 3.03 18.61 4.48
C ARG A 23 2.89 17.22 5.08
N ILE A 24 3.66 16.26 4.60
CA ILE A 24 3.70 14.90 5.13
C ILE A 24 4.18 14.92 6.59
N GLN A 25 5.27 15.62 6.89
CA GLN A 25 5.77 15.79 8.26
C GLN A 25 4.74 16.44 9.18
N ASN A 26 3.98 17.43 8.70
CA ASN A 26 2.90 18.03 9.48
C ASN A 26 1.76 17.04 9.78
N ILE A 27 1.39 16.19 8.82
CA ILE A 27 0.40 15.13 9.03
C ILE A 27 0.91 14.11 10.05
N LEU A 28 2.14 13.61 9.86
CA LEU A 28 2.76 12.62 10.75
C LEU A 28 2.96 13.18 12.16
N GLY A 29 3.42 14.43 12.31
CA GLY A 29 3.59 15.06 13.61
C GLY A 29 2.27 15.27 14.36
N ARG A 30 1.17 15.56 13.65
CA ARG A 30 -0.18 15.61 14.26
C ARG A 30 -0.65 14.23 14.71
N LEU A 31 -0.35 13.19 13.93
CA LEU A 31 -0.64 11.79 14.26
C LEU A 31 0.13 11.37 15.52
N GLU A 32 1.43 11.62 15.54
CA GLU A 32 2.32 11.33 16.67
C GLU A 32 1.88 12.05 17.94
N LEU A 33 1.57 13.36 17.85
CA LEU A 33 1.10 14.14 18.99
C LEU A 33 -0.16 13.54 19.63
N ILE A 34 -1.15 13.15 18.81
CA ILE A 34 -2.39 12.52 19.30
C ILE A 34 -2.11 11.16 19.92
N ARG A 35 -1.22 10.38 19.30
CA ARG A 35 -0.80 9.07 19.83
C ARG A 35 -0.12 9.24 21.19
N THR A 36 0.82 10.17 21.34
CA THR A 36 1.49 10.44 22.62
C THR A 36 0.51 10.91 23.69
N GLU A 37 -0.46 11.77 23.34
CA GLU A 37 -1.53 12.18 24.26
C GLU A 37 -2.32 10.97 24.79
N MET A 38 -2.59 9.97 23.95
CA MET A 38 -3.37 8.78 24.34
C MET A 38 -2.55 7.71 25.06
N LEU A 39 -1.24 7.61 24.77
CA LEU A 39 -0.30 6.71 25.46
C LEU A 39 -0.12 7.06 26.94
N ASN A 40 -0.28 8.33 27.31
CA ASN A 40 -0.18 8.76 28.71
C ASN A 40 -1.30 8.20 29.62
N ASP A 41 -2.35 7.62 29.04
CA ASP A 41 -3.43 6.95 29.76
C ASP A 41 -3.21 5.43 29.74
N LEU A 42 -2.86 4.88 30.91
CA LEU A 42 -2.51 3.46 31.14
C LEU A 42 -3.54 2.47 30.58
N ASN A 43 -4.81 2.87 30.47
CA ASN A 43 -5.86 2.00 29.92
C ASN A 43 -5.75 1.81 28.39
N ASN A 44 -5.12 2.75 27.68
CA ASN A 44 -5.02 2.75 26.22
C ASN A 44 -3.68 2.20 25.71
N GLU A 45 -2.67 2.12 26.59
CA GLU A 45 -1.29 1.73 26.27
C GLU A 45 -1.25 0.37 25.54
N ASN A 46 -2.01 -0.63 26.04
CA ASN A 46 -2.05 -1.97 25.46
C ASN A 46 -2.54 -1.99 24.00
N ILE A 47 -3.54 -1.16 23.64
CA ILE A 47 -4.11 -1.10 22.29
C ILE A 47 -3.08 -0.52 21.31
N ILE A 48 -2.45 0.58 21.73
CA ILE A 48 -1.45 1.30 20.93
C ILE A 48 -0.20 0.43 20.73
N GLN A 49 0.36 -0.12 21.81
CA GLN A 49 1.54 -1.00 21.74
C GLN A 49 1.30 -2.25 20.88
N ARG A 50 0.11 -2.86 20.98
CA ARG A 50 -0.25 -4.00 20.13
C ARG A 50 -0.23 -3.61 18.66
N THR A 51 -0.82 -2.47 18.31
CA THR A 51 -0.87 -1.99 16.92
C THR A 51 0.52 -1.67 16.39
N GLU A 52 1.36 -1.01 17.19
CA GLU A 52 2.75 -0.73 16.82
C GLU A 52 3.57 -2.01 16.62
N SER A 53 3.44 -2.99 17.52
CA SER A 53 4.16 -4.26 17.40
C SER A 53 3.76 -5.03 16.14
N PHE A 54 2.51 -4.91 15.73
CA PHE A 54 2.01 -5.48 14.49
C PHE A 54 2.55 -4.72 13.27
N LEU A 55 2.47 -3.38 13.29
CA LEU A 55 2.99 -2.51 12.23
C LEU A 55 4.49 -2.75 12.00
N LEU A 56 5.31 -2.79 13.05
CA LEU A 56 6.75 -3.04 12.94
C LEU A 56 7.06 -4.41 12.32
N LYS A 57 6.31 -5.46 12.68
CA LYS A 57 6.46 -6.80 12.09
C LYS A 57 6.06 -6.82 10.62
N LEU A 58 4.97 -6.12 10.29
CA LEU A 58 4.49 -5.98 8.92
C LEU A 58 5.51 -5.23 8.05
N ASP A 59 5.98 -4.07 8.51
CA ASP A 59 6.96 -3.24 7.82
C ASP A 59 8.28 -3.97 7.63
N TYR A 60 8.78 -4.65 8.67
CA TYR A 60 10.00 -5.45 8.60
C TYR A 60 9.86 -6.60 7.60
N GLY A 61 8.77 -7.37 7.69
CA GLY A 61 8.51 -8.48 6.78
C GLY A 61 8.36 -8.02 5.33
N TYR A 62 7.67 -6.90 5.10
CA TYR A 62 7.48 -6.32 3.78
C TYR A 62 8.79 -5.78 3.20
N THR A 63 9.62 -5.13 4.01
CA THR A 63 10.94 -4.63 3.59
C THR A 63 11.85 -5.79 3.18
N ILE A 64 11.88 -6.87 3.95
CA ILE A 64 12.63 -8.07 3.58
C ILE A 64 12.12 -8.64 2.26
N LEU A 65 10.80 -8.80 2.10
CA LEU A 65 10.22 -9.32 0.86
C LEU A 65 10.66 -8.49 -0.35
N MET A 66 10.61 -7.16 -0.26
CA MET A 66 10.95 -6.27 -1.38
C MET A 66 12.46 -6.16 -1.65
N MET A 67 13.32 -6.23 -0.63
CA MET A 67 14.79 -6.20 -0.78
C MET A 67 15.38 -7.54 -1.24
N MET A 68 14.72 -8.66 -0.91
CA MET A 68 15.14 -9.97 -1.38
C MET A 68 14.92 -10.14 -2.89
N PHE A 69 13.94 -9.42 -3.45
CA PHE A 69 13.56 -9.56 -4.86
C PHE A 69 14.69 -9.29 -5.86
N PRO A 70 15.40 -8.13 -5.84
CA PRO A 70 16.49 -7.86 -6.80
C PRO A 70 17.63 -8.86 -6.67
N SER A 71 17.93 -9.29 -5.45
CA SER A 71 18.97 -10.29 -5.16
C SER A 71 18.61 -11.68 -5.72
N ILE A 72 17.37 -12.12 -5.51
CA ILE A 72 16.87 -13.39 -6.06
C ILE A 72 16.84 -13.33 -7.58
N SER A 73 16.34 -12.23 -8.16
CA SER A 73 16.26 -12.03 -9.60
C SER A 73 17.65 -12.06 -10.25
N LEU A 74 18.65 -11.40 -9.64
CA LEU A 74 20.04 -11.46 -10.10
C LEU A 74 20.56 -12.89 -10.14
N LEU A 75 20.37 -13.64 -9.04
CA LEU A 75 20.83 -15.02 -8.94
C LEU A 75 20.14 -15.91 -9.99
N THR A 76 18.81 -15.84 -10.11
CA THR A 76 18.09 -16.68 -11.07
C THR A 76 18.51 -16.39 -12.51
N ASN A 77 18.68 -15.11 -12.89
CA ASN A 77 19.10 -14.76 -14.25
C ASN A 77 20.55 -15.22 -14.52
N LEU A 78 21.47 -15.06 -13.55
CA LEU A 78 22.84 -15.58 -13.67
C LEU A 78 22.88 -17.11 -13.81
N PHE A 79 22.07 -17.81 -13.01
CA PHE A 79 21.95 -19.27 -13.11
C PHE A 79 21.37 -19.69 -14.45
N THR A 80 20.29 -19.04 -14.90
CA THR A 80 19.68 -19.30 -16.20
C THR A 80 20.68 -19.11 -17.33
N ASP A 81 21.39 -17.98 -17.38
CA ASP A 81 22.33 -17.65 -18.47
C ASP A 81 23.60 -18.51 -18.43
N TYR A 82 24.00 -19.01 -17.24
CA TYR A 82 25.12 -19.95 -17.13
C TYR A 82 24.76 -21.36 -17.64
N PHE A 83 23.56 -21.84 -17.33
CA PHE A 83 23.12 -23.21 -17.69
C PHE A 83 22.44 -23.29 -19.06
N SER A 84 21.78 -22.23 -19.49
CA SER A 84 21.09 -22.16 -20.78
C SER A 84 22.06 -21.56 -21.80
N THR A 85 22.42 -22.31 -22.84
CA THR A 85 23.20 -21.80 -23.97
C THR A 85 22.32 -20.91 -24.87
N THR A 86 21.63 -19.95 -24.28
CA THR A 86 20.66 -19.08 -24.96
C THR A 86 21.37 -17.89 -25.62
N GLU A 87 21.04 -17.63 -26.89
CA GLU A 87 21.59 -16.51 -27.68
C GLU A 87 21.13 -15.12 -27.19
N THR A 88 20.12 -15.07 -26.30
CA THR A 88 19.56 -13.82 -25.76
C THR A 88 19.82 -13.69 -24.27
N VAL A 89 20.44 -12.58 -23.88
CA VAL A 89 20.77 -12.25 -22.49
C VAL A 89 19.50 -11.96 -21.67
N HIS A 90 19.34 -12.63 -20.52
CA HIS A 90 18.20 -12.41 -19.64
C HIS A 90 18.53 -11.36 -18.57
N LEU A 91 18.02 -10.14 -18.76
CA LEU A 91 18.21 -9.06 -17.79
C LEU A 91 17.05 -9.03 -16.78
N PRO A 92 17.31 -8.75 -15.48
CA PRO A 92 16.28 -8.57 -14.45
C PRO A 92 15.20 -7.54 -14.87
N PHE A 93 15.63 -6.49 -15.56
CA PHE A 93 14.79 -5.58 -16.32
C PHE A 93 15.26 -5.52 -17.77
N GLN A 94 14.36 -5.87 -18.69
CA GLN A 94 14.59 -5.82 -20.13
C GLN A 94 14.60 -4.36 -20.61
N ILE A 95 15.76 -3.71 -20.45
CA ILE A 95 16.03 -2.32 -20.85
C ILE A 95 17.08 -2.36 -21.95
N TYR A 96 16.98 -1.43 -22.91
CA TYR A 96 18.01 -1.26 -23.92
C TYR A 96 19.31 -0.73 -23.29
N ILE A 97 20.37 -1.50 -23.44
CA ILE A 97 21.72 -1.15 -23.00
C ILE A 97 22.52 -0.73 -24.24
N PRO A 98 23.22 0.42 -24.21
CA PRO A 98 23.86 1.00 -25.40
C PRO A 98 25.19 0.32 -25.80
N TRP A 99 25.62 -0.74 -25.12
CA TRP A 99 26.84 -1.49 -25.42
C TRP A 99 26.55 -2.96 -25.70
N ASP A 100 27.43 -3.60 -26.47
CA ASP A 100 27.31 -5.01 -26.81
C ASP A 100 27.62 -5.90 -25.59
N MET A 101 26.75 -6.89 -25.35
CA MET A 101 26.85 -7.83 -24.22
C MET A 101 27.42 -9.20 -24.63
N ASN A 102 28.13 -9.27 -25.76
CA ASN A 102 28.74 -10.51 -26.25
C ASN A 102 29.96 -10.93 -25.43
N GLU A 103 30.66 -9.97 -24.82
CA GLU A 103 31.81 -10.23 -23.94
C GLU A 103 31.38 -10.34 -22.48
N PHE A 104 32.16 -11.09 -21.69
CA PHE A 104 31.86 -11.37 -20.28
C PHE A 104 31.76 -10.11 -19.41
N TRP A 105 32.72 -9.18 -19.53
CA TRP A 105 32.73 -7.98 -18.69
C TRP A 105 31.58 -7.01 -18.99
N PRO A 106 31.32 -6.61 -20.26
CA PRO A 106 30.14 -5.81 -20.62
C PRO A 106 28.81 -6.41 -20.18
N TYR A 107 28.67 -7.74 -20.23
CA TYR A 107 27.50 -8.46 -19.71
C TYR A 107 27.34 -8.27 -18.19
N ILE A 108 28.40 -8.53 -17.41
CA ILE A 108 28.37 -8.34 -15.95
C ILE A 108 28.05 -6.90 -15.57
N TYR A 109 28.63 -5.92 -16.27
CA TYR A 109 28.31 -4.50 -16.06
C TYR A 109 26.83 -4.20 -16.34
N GLY A 110 26.26 -4.73 -17.42
CA GLY A 110 24.85 -4.59 -17.74
C GLY A 110 23.93 -5.20 -16.68
N MET A 111 24.28 -6.38 -16.18
CA MET A 111 23.49 -7.07 -15.16
C MET A 111 23.54 -6.36 -13.80
N LEU A 112 24.72 -5.90 -13.36
CA LEU A 112 24.85 -5.10 -12.14
C LEU A 112 24.11 -3.76 -12.25
N PHE A 113 24.26 -3.06 -13.38
CA PHE A 113 23.60 -1.78 -13.62
C PHE A 113 22.07 -1.91 -13.57
N THR A 114 21.51 -2.91 -14.26
CA THR A 114 20.06 -3.17 -14.22
C THR A 114 19.59 -3.57 -12.84
N THR A 115 20.37 -4.35 -12.09
CA THR A 115 20.04 -4.73 -10.70
C THR A 115 20.00 -3.52 -9.77
N LEU A 116 20.95 -2.60 -9.88
CA LEU A 116 20.96 -1.35 -9.11
C LEU A 116 19.73 -0.47 -9.43
N ILE A 117 19.30 -0.44 -10.70
CA ILE A 117 18.06 0.24 -11.08
C ILE A 117 16.84 -0.41 -10.40
N VAL A 118 16.75 -1.74 -10.38
CA VAL A 118 15.67 -2.46 -9.67
C VAL A 118 15.70 -2.14 -8.18
N GLU A 119 16.87 -2.20 -7.56
CA GLU A 119 17.06 -1.96 -6.11
C GLU A 119 16.55 -0.57 -5.72
N THR A 120 16.95 0.47 -6.46
CA THR A 120 16.47 1.84 -6.22
C THR A 120 14.95 1.97 -6.34
N ALA A 121 14.35 1.32 -7.35
CA ALA A 121 12.90 1.29 -7.51
C ALA A 121 12.21 0.56 -6.35
N CYS A 122 12.75 -0.58 -5.89
CA CYS A 122 12.22 -1.30 -4.74
C CYS A 122 12.27 -0.45 -3.46
N ILE A 123 13.36 0.28 -3.22
CA ILE A 123 13.50 1.18 -2.06
C ILE A 123 12.44 2.28 -2.09
N TYR A 124 12.27 2.97 -3.22
CA TYR A 124 11.28 4.03 -3.35
C TYR A 124 9.85 3.53 -3.20
N TYR A 125 9.53 2.38 -3.79
CA TYR A 125 8.22 1.78 -3.66
C TYR A 125 7.96 1.35 -2.21
N THR A 126 8.91 0.68 -1.56
CA THR A 126 8.80 0.23 -0.17
C THR A 126 8.61 1.40 0.78
N SER A 127 9.35 2.49 0.59
CA SER A 127 9.22 3.72 1.39
C SER A 127 7.82 4.32 1.33
N PHE A 128 7.23 4.35 0.12
CA PHE A 128 5.86 4.81 -0.07
C PHE A 128 4.84 3.89 0.63
N THR A 129 5.04 2.57 0.54
CA THR A 129 4.15 1.59 1.16
C THR A 129 4.24 1.65 2.70
N ILE A 130 5.43 1.78 3.28
CA ILE A 130 5.61 1.96 4.73
C ILE A 130 4.89 3.22 5.22
N LEU A 131 4.99 4.33 4.48
CA LEU A 131 4.28 5.56 4.82
C LEU A 131 2.76 5.33 4.82
N LEU A 132 2.24 4.60 3.83
CA LEU A 132 0.82 4.26 3.75
C LEU A 132 0.39 3.36 4.92
N PHE A 133 1.17 2.32 5.24
CA PHE A 133 0.91 1.46 6.41
C PHE A 133 0.92 2.26 7.71
N THR A 134 1.92 3.11 7.92
CA THR A 134 2.05 3.95 9.12
C THR A 134 0.81 4.80 9.30
N VAL A 135 0.39 5.57 8.29
CA VAL A 135 -0.78 6.45 8.40
C VAL A 135 -2.07 5.65 8.63
N SER A 136 -2.27 4.53 7.93
CA SER A 136 -3.44 3.68 8.10
C SER A 136 -3.54 3.06 9.50
N PHE A 137 -2.48 2.38 9.95
CA PHE A 137 -2.51 1.64 11.22
C PHE A 137 -2.51 2.58 12.43
N GLU A 138 -1.83 3.72 12.36
CA GLU A 138 -1.87 4.72 13.41
C GLU A 138 -3.25 5.37 13.53
N LEU A 139 -3.88 5.73 12.39
CA LEU A 139 -5.28 6.17 12.40
C LEU A 139 -6.20 5.09 13.00
N SER A 140 -6.00 3.83 12.61
CA SER A 140 -6.77 2.71 13.18
C SER A 140 -6.56 2.53 14.67
N ALA A 141 -5.35 2.75 15.20
CA ALA A 141 -5.07 2.71 16.64
C ALA A 141 -5.82 3.84 17.36
N ILE A 142 -5.75 5.07 16.83
CA ILE A 142 -6.46 6.23 17.38
C ILE A 142 -7.97 5.95 17.44
N LEU A 143 -8.55 5.42 16.36
CA LEU A 143 -9.97 5.12 16.28
C LEU A 143 -10.38 4.00 17.27
N GLN A 144 -9.56 2.97 17.45
CA GLN A 144 -9.80 1.91 18.44
C GLN A 144 -9.78 2.43 19.88
N VAL A 145 -8.89 3.36 20.21
CA VAL A 145 -8.87 3.99 21.54
C VAL A 145 -10.15 4.81 21.77
N ILE A 146 -10.61 5.54 20.76
CA ILE A 146 -11.86 6.31 20.83
C ILE A 146 -13.07 5.34 20.97
N GLN A 147 -13.08 4.22 20.24
CA GLN A 147 -14.09 3.16 20.37
C GLN A 147 -14.19 2.67 21.83
N ALA A 148 -13.06 2.25 22.42
CA ALA A 148 -13.01 1.75 23.78
C ALA A 148 -13.51 2.79 24.81
N LYS A 149 -13.13 4.05 24.63
CA LYS A 149 -13.59 5.16 25.50
C LYS A 149 -15.11 5.37 25.40
N LEU A 150 -15.68 5.28 24.20
CA LEU A 150 -17.12 5.43 23.98
C LEU A 150 -17.93 4.28 24.60
N GLU A 151 -17.45 3.04 24.49
CA GLU A 151 -18.12 1.87 25.06
C GLU A 151 -18.15 1.90 26.58
N ILE A 152 -17.01 2.23 27.21
CA ILE A 152 -16.88 2.21 28.67
C ILE A 152 -17.63 3.39 29.30
N ASN A 153 -17.34 4.61 28.84
CA ASN A 153 -17.81 5.81 29.54
C ASN A 153 -19.15 6.32 29.01
N GLY A 154 -19.48 6.06 27.73
CA GLY A 154 -20.62 6.68 27.03
C GLY A 154 -20.57 8.22 26.97
N LEU A 155 -19.55 8.82 27.56
CA LEU A 155 -19.26 10.24 27.66
C LEU A 155 -18.28 10.60 26.57
N LEU A 156 -18.71 11.50 25.70
CA LEU A 156 -17.81 12.23 24.82
C LEU A 156 -17.15 13.33 25.65
N ASP A 157 -16.04 12.99 26.29
CA ASP A 157 -15.20 14.02 26.88
C ASP A 157 -14.71 14.97 25.77
N ARG A 158 -14.45 16.22 26.13
CA ARG A 158 -14.02 17.25 25.18
C ARG A 158 -12.77 16.82 24.42
N ASP A 159 -11.89 16.06 25.07
CA ASP A 159 -10.68 15.52 24.47
C ASP A 159 -10.98 14.40 23.46
N THR A 160 -11.91 13.49 23.74
CA THR A 160 -12.33 12.45 22.79
C THR A 160 -12.97 13.04 21.54
N TYR A 161 -13.80 14.08 21.69
CA TYR A 161 -14.37 14.80 20.55
C TYR A 161 -13.27 15.47 19.72
N ARG A 162 -12.31 16.11 20.38
CA ARG A 162 -11.15 16.73 19.73
C ARG A 162 -10.34 15.67 18.97
N GLN A 163 -10.03 14.54 19.58
CA GLN A 163 -9.27 13.44 18.96
C GLN A 163 -9.96 12.91 17.71
N HIS A 164 -11.27 12.64 17.77
CA HIS A 164 -12.05 12.22 16.59
C HIS A 164 -12.02 13.29 15.49
N ALA A 165 -12.28 14.56 15.83
CA ALA A 165 -12.26 15.65 14.85
C ALA A 165 -10.87 15.81 14.20
N HIS A 166 -9.80 15.59 14.95
CA HIS A 166 -8.44 15.60 14.42
C HIS A 166 -8.17 14.40 13.50
N ALA A 167 -8.60 13.19 13.87
CA ALA A 167 -8.47 11.99 13.01
C ALA A 167 -9.19 12.19 11.67
N VAL A 168 -10.42 12.72 11.70
CA VAL A 168 -11.19 13.06 10.50
C VAL A 168 -10.45 14.07 9.62
N ARG A 169 -9.88 15.13 10.22
CA ARG A 169 -9.08 16.12 9.47
C ARG A 169 -7.84 15.49 8.85
N ILE A 170 -7.16 14.58 9.55
CA ILE A 170 -5.98 13.88 9.02
C ILE A 170 -6.36 13.03 7.80
N ILE A 171 -7.49 12.32 7.85
CA ILE A 171 -8.00 11.55 6.69
C ILE A 171 -8.29 12.49 5.51
N GLN A 172 -8.89 13.66 5.76
CA GLN A 172 -9.16 14.65 4.72
C GLN A 172 -7.87 15.21 4.11
N ASP A 173 -6.92 15.64 4.95
CA ASP A 173 -5.62 16.16 4.51
C ASP A 173 -4.82 15.10 3.72
N TRP A 174 -4.91 13.83 4.14
CA TRP A 174 -4.30 12.71 3.46
C TRP A 174 -4.93 12.46 2.08
N ASN A 175 -6.26 12.48 2.00
CA ASN A 175 -6.96 12.35 0.72
C ASN A 175 -6.63 13.51 -0.23
N ASP A 176 -6.59 14.75 0.26
CA ASP A 176 -6.24 15.90 -0.56
C ASP A 176 -4.80 15.82 -1.10
N LEU A 177 -3.89 15.18 -0.36
CA LEU A 177 -2.49 15.02 -0.74
C LEU A 177 -2.22 13.79 -1.63
N TYR A 178 -2.77 12.62 -1.27
CA TYR A 178 -2.38 11.34 -1.84
C TYR A 178 -3.46 10.65 -2.69
N SER A 179 -4.71 11.13 -2.68
CA SER A 179 -5.79 10.41 -3.37
C SER A 179 -5.53 10.23 -4.87
N GLY A 180 -4.97 11.24 -5.54
CA GLY A 180 -4.60 11.15 -6.96
C GLY A 180 -3.47 10.13 -7.19
N GLN A 181 -2.47 10.12 -6.32
CA GLN A 181 -1.36 9.18 -6.40
C GLN A 181 -1.80 7.73 -6.14
N LEU A 182 -2.67 7.51 -5.15
CA LEU A 182 -3.23 6.19 -4.83
C LEU A 182 -4.16 5.68 -5.95
N TYR A 183 -4.89 6.57 -6.60
CA TYR A 183 -5.72 6.20 -7.75
C TYR A 183 -4.85 5.78 -8.96
N LEU A 184 -3.83 6.57 -9.29
CA LEU A 184 -2.87 6.22 -10.33
C LEU A 184 -2.12 4.93 -10.00
N GLU A 185 -1.80 4.70 -8.73
CA GLU A 185 -1.20 3.47 -8.25
C GLU A 185 -2.05 2.26 -8.61
N ILE A 186 -3.33 2.27 -8.27
CA ILE A 186 -4.24 1.15 -8.58
C ILE A 186 -4.35 0.94 -10.09
N LEU A 187 -4.50 2.01 -10.88
CA LEU A 187 -4.61 1.91 -12.33
C LEU A 187 -3.36 1.30 -12.97
N ILE A 188 -2.18 1.85 -12.64
CA ILE A 188 -0.91 1.41 -13.23
C ILE A 188 -0.54 0.01 -12.74
N SER A 189 -0.68 -0.25 -11.43
CA SER A 189 -0.37 -1.56 -10.87
C SER A 189 -1.31 -2.66 -11.37
N SER A 190 -2.57 -2.36 -11.70
CA SER A 190 -3.49 -3.37 -12.27
C SER A 190 -3.06 -3.91 -13.63
N LEU A 191 -2.27 -3.16 -14.41
CA LEU A 191 -1.78 -3.61 -15.72
C LEU A 191 -0.52 -4.48 -15.61
N GLN A 192 0.22 -4.39 -14.50
CA GLN A 192 1.48 -5.10 -14.31
C GLN A 192 1.30 -6.64 -14.24
N PRO A 193 0.36 -7.19 -13.46
CA PRO A 193 0.11 -8.64 -13.41
C PRO A 193 -0.23 -9.22 -14.77
N CYS A 194 -0.95 -8.49 -15.61
CA CYS A 194 -1.31 -8.95 -16.95
C CYS A 194 -0.07 -9.13 -17.83
N GLY A 195 0.88 -8.20 -17.74
CA GLY A 195 2.14 -8.29 -18.47
C GLY A 195 3.03 -9.44 -17.98
N PHE A 196 3.25 -9.53 -16.66
CA PHE A 196 4.07 -10.60 -16.09
C PHE A 196 3.44 -11.97 -16.24
N GLY A 197 2.12 -12.07 -16.05
CA GLY A 197 1.37 -13.30 -16.24
C GLY A 197 1.41 -13.79 -17.69
N TYR A 198 1.32 -12.89 -18.67
CA TYR A 198 1.44 -13.27 -20.08
C TYR A 198 2.81 -13.86 -20.40
N THR A 199 3.89 -13.18 -19.96
CA THR A 199 5.25 -13.69 -20.11
C THR A 199 5.42 -15.02 -19.39
N LEU A 200 4.86 -15.17 -18.18
CA LEU A 200 4.89 -16.41 -17.42
C LEU A 200 4.28 -17.59 -18.20
N VAL A 201 3.09 -17.42 -18.79
CA VAL A 201 2.46 -18.50 -19.59
C VAL A 201 3.34 -18.91 -20.76
N LYS A 202 3.98 -17.94 -21.44
CA LYS A 202 4.88 -18.21 -22.56
C LYS A 202 6.14 -18.96 -22.11
N THR A 203 6.78 -18.49 -21.04
CA THR A 203 8.00 -19.09 -20.47
C THR A 203 7.75 -20.52 -19.98
N VAL A 204 6.60 -20.78 -19.35
CA VAL A 204 6.19 -22.12 -18.91
C VAL A 204 6.05 -23.08 -20.10
N LYS A 205 5.41 -22.64 -21.20
CA LYS A 205 5.29 -23.47 -22.42
C LYS A 205 6.64 -23.79 -23.05
N GLN A 206 7.61 -22.89 -22.91
CA GLN A 206 8.97 -23.04 -23.43
C GLN A 206 9.89 -23.84 -22.50
N ASN A 207 9.41 -24.24 -21.31
CA ASN A 207 10.17 -24.95 -20.27
C ASN A 207 11.46 -24.22 -19.87
N ASN A 208 11.44 -22.88 -19.91
CA ASN A 208 12.57 -22.03 -19.53
C ASN A 208 12.68 -21.91 -18.00
N PRO A 209 13.90 -21.83 -17.44
CA PRO A 209 14.12 -21.77 -15.99
C PRO A 209 13.66 -20.45 -15.32
N ASP A 210 13.37 -19.39 -16.08
CA ASP A 210 12.95 -18.06 -15.57
C ASP A 210 11.54 -18.02 -14.96
N VAL A 211 10.84 -19.15 -14.91
CA VAL A 211 9.48 -19.26 -14.37
C VAL A 211 9.40 -18.76 -12.93
N LEU A 212 10.42 -19.06 -12.10
CA LEU A 212 10.40 -18.67 -10.67
C LEU A 212 10.46 -17.15 -10.47
N ASP A 213 11.30 -16.45 -11.24
CA ASP A 213 11.40 -14.99 -11.22
C ASP A 213 10.08 -14.33 -11.66
N LEU A 214 9.47 -14.85 -12.72
CA LEU A 214 8.19 -14.35 -13.23
C LEU A 214 7.01 -14.60 -12.29
N ILE A 215 6.99 -15.72 -11.56
CA ILE A 215 6.00 -15.99 -10.50
C ILE A 215 6.15 -14.94 -9.39
N TYR A 216 7.38 -14.68 -8.94
CA TYR A 216 7.65 -13.70 -7.90
C TYR A 216 7.21 -12.28 -8.35
N LYS A 217 7.59 -11.87 -9.57
CA LYS A 217 7.17 -10.58 -10.16
C LYS A 217 5.66 -10.45 -10.23
N SER A 218 4.97 -11.50 -10.67
CA SER A 218 3.51 -11.53 -10.75
C SER A 218 2.86 -11.39 -9.38
N PHE A 219 3.40 -12.07 -8.36
CA PHE A 219 2.92 -11.97 -6.98
C PHE A 219 3.06 -10.56 -6.41
N ILE A 220 4.25 -9.92 -6.54
CA ILE A 220 4.43 -8.53 -6.11
C ILE A 220 3.44 -7.62 -6.84
N ALA A 221 3.30 -7.77 -8.16
CA ALA A 221 2.45 -6.93 -8.98
C ALA A 221 0.97 -6.97 -8.56
N VAL A 222 0.46 -8.13 -8.14
CA VAL A 222 -0.92 -8.27 -7.62
C VAL A 222 -1.04 -7.72 -6.20
N SER A 223 0.02 -7.83 -5.39
CA SER A 223 0.03 -7.32 -4.02
C SER A 223 -0.08 -5.79 -3.95
N ALA A 224 0.42 -5.07 -4.96
CA ALA A 224 0.42 -3.61 -5.01
C ALA A 224 -0.99 -2.97 -4.89
N PRO A 225 -1.96 -3.27 -5.78
CA PRO A 225 -3.32 -2.74 -5.65
C PRO A 225 -4.06 -3.30 -4.42
N TYR A 226 -3.74 -4.52 -3.99
CA TYR A 226 -4.30 -5.11 -2.78
C TYR A 226 -3.93 -4.30 -1.54
N ILE A 227 -2.65 -3.94 -1.38
CA ILE A 227 -2.15 -3.18 -0.23
C ILE A 227 -2.88 -1.83 -0.10
N VAL A 228 -3.03 -1.09 -1.19
CA VAL A 228 -3.72 0.21 -1.19
C VAL A 228 -5.17 0.06 -0.71
N CYS A 229 -5.89 -0.91 -1.28
CA CYS A 229 -7.28 -1.17 -0.92
C CYS A 229 -7.43 -1.72 0.51
N ALA A 230 -6.52 -2.56 0.97
CA ALA A 230 -6.51 -3.11 2.33
C ALA A 230 -6.29 -2.01 3.37
N CYS A 231 -5.37 -1.07 3.11
CA CYS A 231 -5.12 0.09 3.96
C CYS A 231 -6.36 1.00 4.10
N GLY A 232 -7.05 1.26 2.98
CA GLY A 232 -8.28 2.04 3.00
C GLY A 232 -9.46 1.30 3.65
N GLN A 233 -9.54 -0.03 3.46
CA GLN A 233 -10.53 -0.88 4.12
C GLN A 233 -10.33 -0.90 5.64
N GLU A 234 -9.08 -1.02 6.12
CA GLU A 234 -8.79 -1.06 7.55
C GLU A 234 -9.28 0.21 8.25
N VAL A 235 -8.97 1.39 7.71
CA VAL A 235 -9.48 2.67 8.25
C VAL A 235 -11.01 2.72 8.19
N SER A 236 -11.62 2.26 7.09
CA SER A 236 -13.09 2.21 6.94
C SER A 236 -13.75 1.33 8.01
N ASN A 237 -13.19 0.14 8.26
CA ASN A 237 -13.68 -0.80 9.26
C ASN A 237 -13.63 -0.19 10.65
N GLN A 238 -12.56 0.55 10.99
CA GLN A 238 -12.47 1.20 12.30
C GLN A 238 -13.44 2.37 12.44
N MET A 239 -13.76 3.09 11.37
CA MET A 239 -14.80 4.11 11.39
C MET A 239 -16.20 3.50 11.58
N GLU A 240 -16.50 2.38 10.91
CA GLU A 240 -17.77 1.65 11.07
C GLU A 240 -17.92 1.08 12.49
N LYS A 241 -16.88 0.43 13.02
CA LYS A 241 -16.86 -0.01 14.42
C LYS A 241 -17.05 1.14 15.39
N LEU A 242 -16.42 2.29 15.15
CA LEU A 242 -16.61 3.48 15.96
C LEU A 242 -18.04 3.99 15.94
N HIS A 243 -18.69 3.94 14.77
CA HIS A 243 -20.11 4.22 14.66
C HIS A 243 -20.94 3.24 15.50
N ASP A 244 -20.65 1.94 15.49
CA ASP A 244 -21.38 0.94 16.28
C ASP A 244 -21.14 1.08 17.79
N SER A 245 -19.89 1.25 18.23
CA SER A 245 -19.49 1.51 19.62
C SER A 245 -20.24 2.71 20.22
N SER A 246 -20.54 3.71 19.39
CA SER A 246 -21.28 4.90 19.81
C SER A 246 -22.77 4.64 20.12
N TYR A 247 -23.31 3.47 19.79
CA TYR A 247 -24.64 2.99 20.23
C TYR A 247 -24.58 2.10 21.47
N ILE A 248 -23.47 1.39 21.67
CA ILE A 248 -23.27 0.45 22.78
C ILE A 248 -23.10 1.18 24.12
N GLY A 249 -22.39 2.31 24.12
CA GLY A 249 -22.15 3.09 25.35
C GLY A 249 -23.44 3.65 26.00
N PRO A 250 -23.42 4.02 27.29
CA PRO A 250 -24.57 4.53 28.04
C PRO A 250 -24.98 5.98 27.66
N TRP A 251 -25.17 6.26 26.36
CA TRP A 251 -25.49 7.59 25.82
C TRP A 251 -26.82 8.16 26.33
N TYR A 252 -27.78 7.28 26.66
CA TYR A 252 -29.11 7.63 27.16
C TYR A 252 -29.09 8.16 28.61
N ASN A 253 -27.99 7.98 29.33
CA ASN A 253 -27.78 8.54 30.66
C ASN A 253 -27.07 9.91 30.62
N GLN A 254 -26.64 10.36 29.44
CA GLN A 254 -25.82 11.57 29.30
C GLN A 254 -26.65 12.84 29.30
N SER A 255 -26.02 13.98 29.62
CA SER A 255 -26.68 15.29 29.51
C SER A 255 -27.11 15.60 28.05
N PRO A 256 -28.14 16.44 27.82
CA PRO A 256 -28.56 16.81 26.47
C PRO A 256 -27.45 17.40 25.57
N LYS A 257 -26.50 18.13 26.16
CA LYS A 257 -25.35 18.70 25.43
C LYS A 257 -24.46 17.60 24.85
N HIS A 258 -24.00 16.66 25.69
CA HIS A 258 -23.17 15.53 25.25
C HIS A 258 -23.88 14.61 24.24
N ARG A 259 -25.21 14.43 24.38
CA ARG A 259 -25.99 13.69 23.37
C ARG A 259 -25.99 14.38 22.01
N ARG A 260 -26.08 15.71 21.98
CA ARG A 260 -25.99 16.49 20.74
C ARG A 260 -24.61 16.35 20.09
N ASP A 261 -23.54 16.42 20.87
CA ASP A 261 -22.17 16.28 20.36
C ASP A 261 -21.93 14.86 19.80
N LEU A 262 -22.44 13.83 20.49
CA LEU A 262 -22.44 12.45 20.00
C LEU A 262 -23.22 12.28 18.68
N LEU A 263 -24.38 12.94 18.54
CA LEU A 263 -25.15 12.90 17.29
C LEU A 263 -24.39 13.54 16.13
N ILE A 264 -23.68 14.66 16.37
CA ILE A 264 -22.82 15.29 15.36
C ILE A 264 -21.70 14.33 14.95
N MET A 265 -21.02 13.71 15.92
CA MET A 265 -19.99 12.72 15.66
C MET A 265 -20.53 11.55 14.85
N LYS A 266 -21.68 10.98 15.23
CA LYS A 266 -22.38 9.90 14.50
C LYS A 266 -22.65 10.27 13.04
N THR A 267 -23.18 11.46 12.82
CA THR A 267 -23.49 11.95 11.46
C THR A 267 -22.23 12.04 10.59
N VAL A 268 -21.11 12.47 11.18
CA VAL A 268 -19.82 12.50 10.48
C VAL A 268 -19.35 11.09 10.16
N MET A 269 -19.43 10.14 11.11
CA MET A 269 -18.97 8.76 10.93
C MET A 269 -19.76 7.95 9.89
N VAL A 270 -21.04 8.28 9.66
CA VAL A 270 -21.86 7.65 8.61
C VAL A 270 -21.40 8.01 7.19
N SER A 271 -20.73 9.15 7.02
CA SER A 271 -20.08 9.48 5.75
C SER A 271 -18.91 8.52 5.52
N PRO A 272 -18.65 8.05 4.27
CA PRO A 272 -17.50 7.20 3.97
C PRO A 272 -16.20 7.97 4.18
N LEU A 273 -15.75 8.04 5.44
CA LEU A 273 -14.49 8.61 5.88
C LEU A 273 -13.42 7.54 5.72
N SER A 274 -13.11 7.26 4.47
CA SER A 274 -12.06 6.34 4.08
C SER A 274 -11.08 7.04 3.15
N PHE A 275 -10.01 6.33 2.82
CA PHE A 275 -9.15 6.80 1.73
C PHE A 275 -9.94 6.74 0.42
N CYS A 276 -10.13 7.89 -0.21
CA CYS A 276 -10.96 8.00 -1.40
C CYS A 276 -10.41 9.02 -2.39
N PHE A 277 -10.62 8.73 -3.67
CA PHE A 277 -10.34 9.66 -4.76
C PHE A 277 -11.59 10.45 -5.12
N ARG A 278 -11.51 11.77 -4.91
CA ARG A 278 -12.56 12.77 -5.25
C ARG A 278 -13.97 12.39 -4.79
N ARG A 279 -14.09 11.64 -3.68
CA ARG A 279 -15.36 11.09 -3.17
C ARG A 279 -16.10 10.16 -4.15
N SER A 280 -15.44 9.70 -5.21
CA SER A 280 -16.02 8.83 -6.25
C SER A 280 -15.52 7.39 -6.13
N VAL A 281 -14.23 7.20 -5.87
CA VAL A 281 -13.61 5.87 -5.72
C VAL A 281 -13.08 5.72 -4.31
N SER A 282 -13.73 4.88 -3.51
CA SER A 282 -13.24 4.50 -2.19
C SER A 282 -12.27 3.33 -2.32
N PHE A 283 -11.08 3.45 -1.75
CA PHE A 283 -10.09 2.37 -1.74
C PHE A 283 -10.49 1.33 -0.69
N ASN A 284 -11.23 0.32 -1.11
CA ASN A 284 -11.79 -0.72 -0.25
C ASN A 284 -11.71 -2.09 -0.95
N ASN A 285 -12.15 -3.15 -0.26
CA ASN A 285 -12.11 -4.50 -0.83
C ASN A 285 -12.98 -4.66 -2.08
N ALA A 286 -14.08 -3.89 -2.20
CA ALA A 286 -14.92 -3.89 -3.40
C ALA A 286 -14.18 -3.29 -4.62
N CYS A 287 -13.41 -2.22 -4.41
CA CYS A 287 -12.51 -1.65 -5.42
C CYS A 287 -11.47 -2.69 -5.85
N PHE A 288 -10.82 -3.37 -4.89
CA PHE A 288 -9.87 -4.44 -5.22
C PHE A 288 -10.52 -5.58 -6.00
N SER A 289 -11.72 -6.04 -5.62
CA SER A 289 -12.44 -7.09 -6.36
C SER A 289 -12.71 -6.68 -7.82
N THR A 290 -13.10 -5.43 -8.04
CA THR A 290 -13.29 -4.88 -9.40
C THR A 290 -11.98 -4.85 -10.18
N VAL A 291 -10.88 -4.44 -9.53
CA VAL A 291 -9.54 -4.42 -10.14
C VAL A 291 -9.06 -5.84 -10.46
N ALA A 292 -9.24 -6.79 -9.56
CA ALA A 292 -8.88 -8.19 -9.75
C ALA A 292 -9.67 -8.83 -10.90
N GLN A 293 -10.97 -8.53 -11.01
CA GLN A 293 -11.79 -8.95 -12.15
C GLN A 293 -11.27 -8.33 -13.45
N GLY A 294 -10.87 -7.06 -13.44
CA GLY A 294 -10.23 -6.39 -14.57
C GLY A 294 -8.93 -7.07 -15.00
N ILE A 295 -8.05 -7.38 -14.04
CA ILE A 295 -6.80 -8.13 -14.28
C ILE A 295 -7.10 -9.46 -14.95
N TYR A 296 -8.02 -10.26 -14.40
CA TYR A 296 -8.38 -11.57 -14.93
C TYR A 296 -8.96 -11.50 -16.34
N THR A 297 -9.87 -10.54 -16.59
CA THR A 297 -10.53 -10.35 -17.88
C THR A 297 -9.51 -9.98 -18.96
N TYR A 298 -8.64 -9.00 -18.66
CA TYR A 298 -7.63 -8.53 -19.61
C TYR A 298 -6.55 -9.59 -19.86
N PHE A 299 -6.12 -10.30 -18.82
CA PHE A 299 -5.21 -11.44 -18.96
C PHE A 299 -5.79 -12.52 -19.88
N THR A 300 -7.04 -12.94 -19.64
CA THR A 300 -7.73 -13.95 -20.46
C THR A 300 -7.91 -13.49 -21.91
N MET A 301 -8.22 -12.22 -22.12
CA MET A 301 -8.30 -11.62 -23.46
C MET A 301 -6.98 -11.73 -24.21
N ILE A 302 -5.85 -11.33 -23.58
CA ILE A 302 -4.52 -11.42 -24.21
C ILE A 302 -4.19 -12.87 -24.55
N THR A 303 -4.44 -13.81 -23.64
CA THR A 303 -4.13 -15.22 -23.89
C THR A 303 -4.97 -15.82 -25.00
N ASN A 304 -6.24 -15.42 -25.12
CA ASN A 304 -7.14 -15.93 -26.17
C ASN A 304 -6.79 -15.39 -27.56
N ILE A 305 -6.36 -14.12 -27.66
CA ILE A 305 -5.92 -13.51 -28.92
C ILE A 305 -4.69 -14.24 -29.48
N GLU A 306 -3.76 -14.66 -28.63
CA GLU A 306 -2.57 -15.40 -29.06
C GLU A 306 -2.89 -16.85 -29.50
N THR A 307 -3.94 -17.45 -28.96
CA THR A 307 -4.35 -18.83 -29.33
C THR A 307 -5.25 -18.91 -30.56
N SER A 308 -5.75 -17.78 -31.06
CA SER A 308 -6.65 -17.68 -32.23
C SER A 308 -5.86 -17.43 -33.51
#